data_AF-A0A535B775-F1
#
_entry.id   AF-A0A535B775-F1
#
_cell.length_a   1.000
_cell.length_b   1.000
_cell.length_c   1.000
_cell.angle_alpha   90.00
_cell.angle_beta   90.00
_cell.angle_gamma   90.00
#
_symmetry.space_group_name_H-M   'P 1'
#
loop_
_entity.id
_entity.type
_entity.pdbx_description
1 polymer ?
#
loop_
_entity_poly.entity_id
_entity_poly.type
_entity_poly.pdbx_seq_one_letter_code
_entity_poly.pdbx_strand_id
1 'polypeptide(L)'
;MRPRRFLHPRPDNQHRRRTANDVTPNPGNREYPCSSGQMEISVQTEEQWHSLAVCLGRPELAYEGAWEAVRDSPPDGGAARVLEEAFTEDPADLWAKRLKAHAVPCEVESGGADARHPTPDLY
;
A
#
# COMPACT_ATOMS: atom_id res chain seq x y z
N MET A 1 19.32 -42.21 -29.03
CA MET A 1 17.99 -41.79 -28.52
C MET A 1 18.14 -41.43 -27.04
N ARG A 2 17.85 -40.18 -26.64
CA ARG A 2 17.94 -39.71 -25.25
C ARG A 2 16.52 -39.37 -24.75
N PRO A 3 16.08 -39.85 -23.58
CA PRO A 3 14.78 -39.49 -23.05
C PRO A 3 14.80 -38.04 -22.57
N ARG A 4 13.84 -37.24 -23.06
CA ARG A 4 13.64 -35.85 -22.67
C ARG A 4 13.18 -35.82 -21.21
N ARG A 5 13.98 -35.18 -20.35
CA ARG A 5 13.58 -34.67 -19.04
C ARG A 5 12.27 -33.90 -19.21
N PHE A 6 11.19 -34.40 -18.64
CA PHE A 6 10.01 -33.60 -18.38
C PHE A 6 10.42 -32.54 -17.36
N LEU A 7 10.52 -31.29 -17.82
CA LEU A 7 10.49 -30.14 -16.93
C LEU A 7 9.20 -30.27 -16.12
N HIS A 8 9.33 -30.45 -14.81
CA HIS A 8 8.23 -30.13 -13.91
C HIS A 8 7.83 -28.68 -14.21
N PRO A 9 6.55 -28.38 -14.53
CA PRO A 9 6.11 -27.00 -14.44
C PRO A 9 6.42 -26.58 -12.99
N ARG A 10 7.19 -25.49 -12.83
CA ARG A 10 7.28 -24.83 -11.53
C ARG A 10 5.83 -24.65 -11.05
N PRO A 11 5.50 -25.01 -9.80
CA PRO A 11 4.26 -24.54 -9.22
C PRO A 11 4.38 -23.03 -9.24
N ASP A 12 3.62 -22.46 -10.15
CA ASP A 12 3.33 -21.06 -10.24
C ASP A 12 2.63 -20.71 -8.92
N ASN A 13 3.42 -20.28 -7.94
CA ASN A 13 2.96 -19.71 -6.69
C ASN A 13 2.32 -18.34 -6.96
N GLN A 14 1.43 -18.23 -7.96
CA GLN A 14 0.45 -17.16 -8.06
C GLN A 14 -0.67 -17.37 -7.03
N HIS A 15 -0.30 -17.79 -5.82
CA HIS A 15 -1.21 -17.72 -4.70
C HIS A 15 -1.52 -16.25 -4.44
N ARG A 16 -2.75 -15.92 -4.80
CA ARG A 16 -3.62 -15.02 -4.05
C ARG A 16 -3.25 -13.55 -4.10
N ARG A 17 -3.64 -12.87 -5.18
CA ARG A 17 -4.45 -11.63 -5.07
C ARG A 17 -5.39 -11.49 -6.27
N ARG A 18 -6.18 -12.54 -6.54
CA ARG A 18 -7.34 -12.46 -7.44
C ARG A 18 -8.58 -12.96 -6.72
N THR A 19 -9.23 -12.05 -6.01
CA THR A 19 -10.62 -12.03 -5.50
C THR A 19 -10.72 -10.77 -4.63
N ALA A 20 -11.69 -9.87 -4.69
CA ALA A 20 -12.94 -9.79 -5.42
C ALA A 20 -13.43 -8.36 -5.22
N ASN A 21 -13.31 -7.50 -6.22
CA ASN A 21 -14.10 -6.28 -6.34
C ASN A 21 -13.74 -5.64 -7.67
N ASP A 22 -14.74 -5.34 -8.48
CA ASP A 22 -14.66 -4.49 -9.66
C ASP A 22 -14.43 -3.04 -9.20
N VAL A 23 -13.40 -2.81 -8.39
CA VAL A 23 -13.00 -1.47 -7.96
C VAL A 23 -11.94 -1.05 -8.93
N THR A 24 -12.33 -0.15 -9.83
CA THR A 24 -11.40 0.51 -10.76
C THR A 24 -10.19 0.97 -9.95
N PRO A 25 -8.97 0.50 -10.27
CA PRO A 25 -7.77 0.92 -9.57
C PRO A 25 -7.69 2.44 -9.69
N ASN A 26 -7.65 3.11 -8.55
CA ASN A 26 -7.60 4.55 -8.44
C ASN A 26 -6.50 4.91 -7.44
N PRO A 27 -6.05 6.17 -7.39
CA PRO A 27 -4.95 6.56 -6.50
C PRO A 27 -5.25 6.32 -5.03
N GLY A 28 -6.51 6.28 -4.60
CA GLY A 28 -6.89 5.97 -3.21
C GLY A 28 -7.03 4.49 -2.89
N ASN A 29 -7.00 3.60 -3.89
CA ASN A 29 -7.15 2.16 -3.72
C ASN A 29 -6.08 1.40 -4.52
N ARG A 30 -4.84 1.43 -4.01
CA ARG A 30 -3.65 0.89 -4.68
C ARG A 30 -2.53 0.57 -3.68
N GLU A 31 -1.65 -0.34 -4.08
CA GLU A 31 -0.38 -0.63 -3.42
C GLU A 31 0.72 0.35 -3.86
N TYR A 32 1.37 0.98 -2.89
CA TYR A 32 2.47 1.91 -3.05
C TYR A 32 3.77 1.32 -2.52
N PRO A 33 4.88 1.44 -3.26
CA PRO A 33 6.20 1.15 -2.72
C PRO A 33 6.57 2.25 -1.71
N CYS A 34 7.05 1.84 -0.53
CA CYS A 34 7.62 2.76 0.43
C CYS A 34 9.15 2.66 0.42
N SER A 35 9.82 3.51 1.20
CA SER A 35 11.28 3.41 1.41
C SER A 35 11.72 2.01 1.87
N SER A 36 10.87 1.36 2.68
CA SER A 36 11.03 -0.01 3.13
C SER A 36 9.67 -0.68 3.24
N GLY A 37 9.51 -1.80 2.53
CA GLY A 37 8.24 -2.52 2.41
C GLY A 37 7.27 -1.91 1.40
N GLN A 38 6.07 -2.49 1.35
CA GLN A 38 4.97 -2.04 0.51
C GLN A 38 3.75 -1.79 1.38
N MET A 39 2.95 -0.80 1.00
CA MET A 39 1.73 -0.42 1.70
C MET A 39 0.57 -0.29 0.72
N GLU A 40 -0.54 -0.94 1.03
CA GLU A 40 -1.80 -0.78 0.34
C GLU A 40 -2.67 0.23 1.09
N ILE A 41 -3.24 1.17 0.35
CA ILE A 41 -4.28 2.06 0.88
C ILE A 41 -5.61 1.70 0.23
N SER A 42 -6.69 1.80 1.02
CA SER A 42 -8.05 1.46 0.58
C SER A 42 -9.04 2.55 0.97
N VAL A 43 -8.73 3.77 0.58
CA VAL A 43 -9.56 4.95 0.81
C VAL A 43 -10.87 4.81 0.05
N GLN A 44 -11.99 5.03 0.75
CA GLN A 44 -13.34 4.89 0.17
C GLN A 44 -14.18 6.17 0.27
N THR A 45 -13.80 7.11 1.13
CA THR A 45 -14.54 8.36 1.36
C THR A 45 -13.62 9.57 1.28
N GLU A 46 -14.22 10.74 1.02
CA GLU A 46 -13.51 12.00 0.97
C GLU A 46 -12.84 12.34 2.31
N GLU A 47 -13.49 12.06 3.43
CA GLU A 47 -12.93 12.28 4.78
C GLU A 47 -11.62 11.50 5.00
N GLN A 48 -11.55 10.27 4.46
CA GLN A 48 -10.37 9.43 4.52
C GLN A 48 -9.27 9.94 3.58
N TRP A 49 -9.64 10.38 2.37
CA TRP A 49 -8.72 11.03 1.44
C TRP A 49 -8.13 12.32 2.04
N HIS A 50 -8.97 13.13 2.67
CA HIS A 50 -8.57 14.36 3.33
C HIS A 50 -7.63 14.08 4.51
N SER A 51 -7.96 13.11 5.36
CA SER A 51 -7.10 12.67 6.45
C SER A 51 -5.74 12.18 5.95
N LEU A 52 -5.70 11.47 4.82
CA LEU A 52 -4.47 11.02 4.17
C LEU A 52 -3.67 12.21 3.62
N ALA A 53 -4.29 13.16 2.92
CA ALA A 53 -3.62 14.34 2.41
C ALA A 53 -3.03 15.22 3.52
N VAL A 54 -3.74 15.37 4.64
CA VAL A 54 -3.25 16.05 5.85
C VAL A 54 -2.07 15.28 6.47
N CYS A 55 -2.16 13.95 6.55
CA CYS A 55 -1.09 13.08 7.07
C CYS A 55 0.20 13.20 6.23
N LEU A 56 0.06 13.34 4.90
CA LEU A 56 1.17 13.57 3.98
C LEU A 56 1.70 15.01 4.02
N GLY A 57 1.10 15.89 4.84
CA GLY A 57 1.48 17.31 4.91
C GLY A 57 1.08 18.11 3.66
N ARG A 58 0.20 17.56 2.81
CA ARG A 58 -0.26 18.18 1.56
C ARG A 58 -1.79 18.33 1.56
N PRO A 59 -2.37 19.16 2.46
CA PRO A 59 -3.81 19.38 2.50
C PRO A 59 -4.36 19.99 1.20
N GLU A 60 -3.50 20.58 0.37
CA GLU A 60 -3.83 21.09 -0.97
C GLU A 60 -4.39 19.99 -1.91
N LEU A 61 -4.07 18.73 -1.65
CA LEU A 61 -4.60 17.58 -2.42
C LEU A 61 -6.00 17.16 -1.97
N ALA A 62 -6.52 17.74 -0.89
CA ALA A 62 -7.84 17.45 -0.34
C ALA A 62 -8.74 18.68 -0.34
N TYR A 63 -8.82 19.33 -1.50
CA TYR A 63 -9.86 20.31 -1.77
C TYR A 63 -11.23 19.62 -1.90
N GLU A 64 -12.31 20.39 -1.79
CA GLU A 64 -13.68 19.89 -1.95
C GLU A 64 -13.87 19.22 -3.32
N GLY A 65 -14.30 17.95 -3.35
CA GLY A 65 -14.44 17.18 -4.59
C GLY A 65 -13.12 16.57 -5.10
N ALA A 66 -12.01 16.72 -4.36
CA ALA A 66 -10.73 16.08 -4.72
C ALA A 66 -10.87 14.55 -4.75
N TRP A 67 -11.65 13.97 -3.84
CA TRP A 67 -11.89 12.54 -3.83
C TRP A 67 -12.62 12.06 -5.09
N GLU A 68 -13.63 12.80 -5.57
CA GLU A 68 -14.34 12.45 -6.81
C GLU A 68 -13.41 12.54 -8.02
N ALA A 69 -12.58 13.60 -8.09
CA ALA A 69 -11.58 13.75 -9.13
C ALA A 69 -10.54 12.63 -9.12
N VAL A 70 -10.10 12.20 -7.93
CA VAL A 70 -9.14 11.11 -7.74
C VAL A 70 -9.77 9.76 -8.09
N ARG A 71 -11.01 9.52 -7.67
CA ARG A 71 -11.76 8.29 -7.92
C ARG A 71 -11.98 8.06 -9.41
N ASP A 72 -12.27 9.12 -10.17
CA ASP A 72 -12.45 9.06 -11.64
C ASP A 72 -11.11 9.10 -12.40
N SER A 73 -10.04 9.56 -11.74
CA SER A 73 -8.71 9.65 -12.33
C SER A 73 -8.04 8.28 -12.53
N PRO A 74 -7.17 8.17 -13.54
CA PRO A 74 -6.38 6.96 -13.75
C PRO A 74 -5.45 6.66 -12.55
N PRO A 75 -5.18 5.37 -12.27
CA PRO A 75 -4.36 4.94 -11.14
C PRO A 75 -2.90 5.39 -11.21
N ASP A 76 -2.41 5.75 -12.39
CA ASP A 76 -1.05 6.26 -12.64
C ASP A 76 -1.04 7.79 -12.88
N GLY A 77 -2.10 8.47 -12.46
CA GLY A 77 -2.23 9.92 -12.56
C GLY A 77 -1.27 10.69 -11.66
N GLY A 78 -1.29 12.02 -11.76
CA GLY A 78 -0.43 12.90 -10.95
C GLY A 78 -0.58 12.68 -9.45
N ALA A 79 -1.80 12.42 -8.97
CA ALA A 79 -2.06 12.11 -7.56
C ALA A 79 -1.30 10.86 -7.09
N ALA A 80 -1.28 9.79 -7.88
CA ALA A 80 -0.58 8.55 -7.52
C ALA A 80 0.94 8.74 -7.46
N ARG A 81 1.52 9.54 -8.38
CA ARG A 81 2.95 9.87 -8.33
C ARG A 81 3.32 10.65 -7.08
N VAL A 82 2.48 11.62 -6.71
CA VAL A 82 2.67 12.39 -5.48
C VAL A 82 2.61 11.51 -4.24
N LEU A 83 1.67 10.56 -4.21
CA LEU A 83 1.58 9.57 -3.13
C LEU A 83 2.82 8.68 -3.09
N GLU A 84 3.27 8.17 -4.24
CA GLU A 84 4.48 7.37 -4.34
C GLU A 84 5.70 8.12 -3.81
N GLU A 85 5.92 9.36 -4.24
CA GLU A 85 7.03 10.19 -3.76
C GLU A 85 6.98 10.38 -2.25
N ALA A 86 5.81 10.73 -1.69
CA ALA A 86 5.64 10.92 -0.25
C ALA A 86 5.84 9.61 0.54
N PHE A 87 5.32 8.49 0.04
CA PHE A 87 5.51 7.18 0.67
C PHE A 87 6.95 6.68 0.58
N THR A 88 7.75 7.17 -0.37
CA THR A 88 9.17 6.83 -0.49
C THR A 88 10.04 7.53 0.56
N GLU A 89 9.53 8.59 1.21
CA GLU A 89 10.28 9.34 2.23
C GLU A 89 10.45 8.56 3.55
N ASP A 90 9.44 7.77 3.93
CA ASP A 90 9.38 7.07 5.22
C ASP A 90 9.07 5.56 5.00
N PRO A 91 9.42 4.66 5.93
CA PRO A 91 9.12 3.24 5.82
C PRO A 91 7.61 2.95 6.01
N ALA A 92 7.13 1.87 5.40
CA ALA A 92 5.71 1.49 5.41
C ALA A 92 5.13 1.36 6.83
N ASP A 93 5.87 0.78 7.78
CA ASP A 93 5.43 0.63 9.18
C ASP A 93 5.16 1.98 9.86
N LEU A 94 5.98 2.99 9.57
CA LEU A 94 5.82 4.33 10.13
C LEU A 94 4.60 5.02 9.52
N TRP A 95 4.43 4.90 8.20
CA TRP A 95 3.23 5.37 7.52
C TRP A 95 1.96 4.70 8.03
N ALA A 96 1.96 3.37 8.22
CA ALA A 96 0.81 2.65 8.75
C ALA A 96 0.41 3.15 10.15
N LYS A 97 1.38 3.41 11.02
CA LYS A 97 1.12 3.98 12.35
C LYS A 97 0.48 5.37 12.24
N ARG A 98 1.00 6.24 11.35
CA ARG A 98 0.44 7.58 11.11
C ARG A 98 -0.98 7.47 10.52
N LEU A 99 -1.17 6.71 9.45
CA LEU A 99 -2.44 6.54 8.77
C LEU A 99 -3.51 5.94 9.68
N LYS A 100 -3.14 4.94 10.51
CA LYS A 100 -4.04 4.38 11.53
C LYS A 100 -4.44 5.40 12.60
N ALA A 101 -3.52 6.28 13.02
CA ALA A 101 -3.84 7.37 13.93
C ALA A 101 -4.79 8.41 13.32
N HIS A 102 -4.75 8.57 11.99
CA HIS A 102 -5.63 9.42 11.20
C HIS A 102 -6.89 8.70 10.68
N ALA A 103 -7.18 7.48 11.17
CA ALA A 103 -8.32 6.65 10.77
C ALA A 103 -8.40 6.35 9.26
N VAL A 104 -7.26 6.35 8.57
CA VAL A 104 -7.17 5.96 7.16
C VAL A 104 -6.97 4.44 7.08
N PRO A 105 -7.80 3.71 6.31
CA PRO A 105 -7.61 2.28 6.10
C PRO A 105 -6.39 2.03 5.20
N CYS A 106 -5.38 1.46 5.82
CA CYS A 106 -4.16 1.01 5.16
C CYS A 106 -3.80 -0.38 5.64
N GLU A 107 -3.28 -1.19 4.74
CA GLU A 107 -2.67 -2.48 5.03
C GLU A 107 -1.19 -2.41 4.65
N VAL A 108 -0.32 -2.82 5.56
CA VAL A 108 1.11 -2.97 5.24
C VAL A 108 1.42 -4.44 5.15
N GLU A 109 2.11 -4.83 4.07
CA GLU A 109 2.76 -6.13 4.03
C GLU A 109 3.89 -6.08 5.06
N SER A 110 3.51 -6.49 6.28
CA SER A 110 4.41 -6.69 7.39
C SER A 110 5.28 -7.89 7.02
N GLY A 111 6.31 -7.65 6.22
CA GLY A 111 7.38 -8.61 6.00
C GLY A 111 7.93 -8.94 7.37
N GLY A 112 7.58 -10.12 7.88
CA GLY A 112 7.71 -10.51 9.28
C GLY A 112 9.06 -10.15 9.88
N ALA A 113 9.17 -8.96 10.45
CA ALA A 113 10.17 -8.62 11.43
C ALA A 113 9.60 -9.05 12.78
N ASP A 114 9.45 -10.36 12.95
CA ASP A 114 9.65 -10.98 14.25
C ASP A 114 11.15 -10.78 14.59
N ALA A 115 11.50 -9.54 14.89
CA ALA A 115 12.71 -9.22 15.58
C ALA A 115 12.48 -9.71 17.00
N ARG A 116 12.89 -10.98 17.21
CA ARG A 116 13.65 -11.43 18.37
C ARG A 116 13.57 -10.43 19.50
N HIS A 117 12.70 -10.69 20.45
CA HIS A 117 12.94 -10.25 21.81
C HIS A 117 14.18 -11.03 22.27
N PRO A 118 15.41 -10.48 22.40
CA PRO A 118 16.34 -11.08 23.33
C PRO A 118 15.69 -10.86 24.70
N THR A 119 15.11 -11.92 25.27
CA THR A 119 14.88 -11.95 26.71
C THR A 119 16.16 -11.46 27.38
N PRO A 120 16.12 -10.40 28.19
CA PRO A 120 17.30 -10.01 28.94
C PRO A 120 17.71 -11.21 29.81
N ASP A 121 18.96 -11.59 29.61
CA ASP A 121 19.73 -12.50 30.44
C ASP A 121 19.44 -12.23 31.93
N LEU A 122 18.88 -13.22 32.62
CA LEU A 122 18.86 -13.27 34.07
C LEU A 122 19.53 -14.57 34.47
N TYR A 123 20.83 -14.40 34.75
CA TYR A 123 21.69 -15.24 35.58
C TYR A 123 21.02 -15.68 36.89
#